data_AF-A0A447PZ81-F1
#
_entry.id   AF-A0A447PZ81-F1
#
_cell.length_a   1.000
_cell.length_b   1.000
_cell.length_c   1.000
_cell.angle_alpha   90.00
_cell.angle_beta   90.00
_cell.angle_gamma   90.00
#
_symmetry.space_group_name_H-M   'P 1'
#
loop_
_entity.id
_entity.type
_entity.pdbx_description
1 polymer ?
#
loop_
_entity_poly.entity_id
_entity_poly.type
_entity_poly.pdbx_seq_one_letter_code
_entity_poly.pdbx_strand_id
1 'polypeptide(L)'
;MLRVYHSNRLDVLEALMEFIVERERLDDPFEPEMILVQSTGMAQWLQMTLSQKFGIAANIAFPLPASFIWEMFVRVLPDIPKESAFSKQSMSWKLMTLLPQLLDKDEFVLLRHYLTDDTDKRKLFQLSARAADLFDQYLVYRPDWLTQWEAGKSVEGLGEAQNWQALLWKALVEYTAALGQPRWHRANLYQRFIQTLESATACPPGLPSRVFICGISALPPVYLRALQALGKHIEIHLLFTNPCRYYWGDIKDPAWLAKLMARQRRHSFEDRHLPLFRENQNPEALFNSDGEQDIGNPLLASWGKLGRDYIYLLSELENSQELDAFVDITPDNLLHRIQADILELESHGGGGRKS
;
A
#
# COMPACT_ATOMS: atom_id res chain seq x y z
N MET A 1 -17.49 -4.81 3.52
CA MET A 1 -16.94 -5.53 2.34
C MET A 1 -15.79 -4.72 1.74
N LEU A 2 -14.71 -5.36 1.26
CA LEU A 2 -13.65 -4.68 0.48
C LEU A 2 -13.94 -4.76 -1.02
N ARG A 3 -14.20 -3.62 -1.65
CA ARG A 3 -14.43 -3.48 -3.10
C ARG A 3 -13.25 -2.79 -3.76
N VAL A 4 -12.82 -3.32 -4.89
CA VAL A 4 -11.70 -2.79 -5.68
C VAL A 4 -12.24 -2.41 -7.06
N TYR A 5 -12.26 -1.12 -7.36
CA TYR A 5 -12.74 -0.58 -8.63
C TYR A 5 -11.54 -0.30 -9.54
N HIS A 6 -11.52 -0.90 -10.72
CA HIS A 6 -10.48 -0.70 -11.72
C HIS A 6 -11.01 0.19 -12.85
N SER A 7 -10.31 1.28 -13.15
CA SER A 7 -10.59 2.12 -14.33
C SER A 7 -9.33 2.75 -14.87
N ASN A 8 -9.28 3.01 -16.17
CA ASN A 8 -8.22 3.79 -16.82
C ASN A 8 -8.37 5.31 -16.63
N ARG A 9 -9.44 5.76 -15.97
CA ARG A 9 -9.79 7.17 -15.82
C ARG A 9 -10.18 7.51 -14.40
N LEU A 10 -9.50 8.49 -13.82
CA LEU A 10 -9.78 8.95 -12.45
C LEU A 10 -11.17 9.58 -12.34
N ASP A 11 -11.64 10.26 -13.38
CA ASP A 11 -12.97 10.86 -13.42
C ASP A 11 -14.11 9.83 -13.36
N VAL A 12 -13.90 8.62 -13.89
CA VAL A 12 -14.89 7.53 -13.77
C VAL A 12 -14.93 7.00 -12.34
N LEU A 13 -13.77 6.84 -11.71
CA LEU A 13 -13.67 6.42 -10.32
C LEU A 13 -14.30 7.46 -9.38
N GLU A 14 -14.06 8.74 -9.65
CA GLU A 14 -14.67 9.83 -8.93
C GLU A 14 -16.19 9.84 -9.10
N ALA A 15 -16.71 9.67 -10.33
CA ALA A 15 -18.15 9.52 -10.56
C ALA A 15 -18.76 8.30 -9.84
N LEU A 16 -18.01 7.19 -9.71
CA LEU A 16 -18.44 6.04 -8.90
C LEU A 16 -18.50 6.39 -7.41
N MET A 17 -17.51 7.12 -6.89
CA MET A 17 -17.52 7.62 -5.52
C MET A 17 -18.71 8.56 -5.29
N GLU A 18 -18.96 9.53 -6.18
CA GLU A 18 -20.13 10.40 -6.13
C GLU A 18 -21.43 9.59 -6.06
N PHE A 19 -21.58 8.59 -6.93
CA PHE A 19 -22.76 7.74 -6.95
C PHE A 19 -22.97 6.97 -5.65
N ILE A 20 -21.90 6.43 -5.07
CA ILE A 20 -21.95 5.72 -3.77
C ILE A 20 -22.34 6.72 -2.67
N VAL A 21 -21.74 7.90 -2.66
CA VAL A 21 -22.03 8.95 -1.67
C VAL A 21 -23.49 9.39 -1.72
N GLU A 22 -24.03 9.56 -2.92
CA GLU A 22 -25.42 9.97 -3.14
C GLU A 22 -26.42 8.88 -2.74
N ARG A 23 -26.13 7.63 -3.10
CA ARG A 23 -27.02 6.48 -2.90
C ARG A 23 -27.05 6.03 -1.44
N GLU A 24 -25.90 6.00 -0.80
CA GLU A 24 -25.70 5.50 0.56
C GLU A 24 -25.29 6.68 1.45
N ARG A 25 -26.25 7.53 1.82
CA ARG A 25 -25.96 8.67 2.70
C ARG A 25 -25.56 8.17 4.08
N LEU A 26 -24.56 8.83 4.68
CA LEU A 26 -24.19 8.57 6.07
C LEU A 26 -25.35 8.92 7.00
N ASP A 27 -25.56 8.10 8.02
CA ASP A 27 -26.66 8.27 8.98
C ASP A 27 -26.41 9.44 9.95
N ASP A 28 -25.16 9.63 10.37
CA ASP A 28 -24.76 10.71 11.28
C ASP A 28 -24.23 11.93 10.49
N PRO A 29 -24.86 13.12 10.58
CA PRO A 29 -24.42 14.32 9.88
C PRO A 29 -23.06 14.86 10.35
N PHE A 30 -22.56 14.42 11.51
CA PHE A 30 -21.23 14.80 12.00
C PHE A 30 -20.16 13.73 11.76
N GLU A 31 -20.54 12.55 11.27
CA GLU A 31 -19.56 11.58 10.80
C GLU A 31 -18.85 12.13 9.55
N PRO A 32 -17.51 12.23 9.54
CA PRO A 32 -16.79 12.71 8.39
C PRO A 32 -16.74 11.64 7.29
N GLU A 33 -16.87 12.06 6.04
CA GLU A 33 -16.57 11.20 4.89
C GLU A 33 -15.07 10.91 4.87
N MET A 34 -14.69 9.63 4.82
CA MET A 34 -13.30 9.20 4.94
C MET A 34 -12.71 8.86 3.58
N ILE A 35 -11.73 9.64 3.11
CA ILE A 35 -11.06 9.41 1.84
C ILE A 35 -9.54 9.37 2.02
N LEU A 36 -8.96 8.17 1.91
CA LEU A 36 -7.51 8.01 1.94
C LEU A 36 -6.89 8.52 0.64
N VAL A 37 -5.95 9.45 0.78
CA VAL A 37 -5.19 10.04 -0.33
C VAL A 37 -3.70 10.09 0.03
N GLN A 38 -2.82 10.18 -0.97
CA GLN A 38 -1.37 10.31 -0.75
C GLN A 38 -0.81 11.71 -1.07
N SER A 39 -1.64 12.64 -1.54
CA SER A 39 -1.20 13.99 -1.87
C SER A 39 -2.28 15.03 -1.56
N THR A 40 -1.84 16.23 -1.21
CA THR A 40 -2.72 17.39 -1.03
C THR A 40 -3.43 17.78 -2.33
N GLY A 41 -2.77 17.59 -3.47
CA GLY A 41 -3.38 17.83 -4.79
C GLY A 41 -4.59 16.94 -5.05
N MET A 42 -4.53 15.66 -4.67
CA MET A 42 -5.67 14.75 -4.77
C MET A 42 -6.82 15.18 -3.84
N ALA A 43 -6.50 15.56 -2.59
CA ALA A 43 -7.51 16.08 -1.66
C ALA A 43 -8.22 17.32 -2.22
N GLN A 44 -7.45 18.29 -2.73
CA GLN A 44 -8.00 19.50 -3.33
C GLN A 44 -8.84 19.21 -4.56
N TRP A 45 -8.37 18.33 -5.45
CA TRP A 45 -9.12 17.92 -6.63
C TRP A 45 -10.46 17.30 -6.25
N LEU A 46 -10.48 16.34 -5.32
CA LEU A 46 -11.71 15.72 -4.83
C LEU A 46 -12.64 16.73 -4.16
N GLN A 47 -12.13 17.63 -3.31
CA GLN A 47 -12.94 18.68 -2.70
C GLN A 47 -13.62 19.56 -3.74
N MET A 48 -12.89 19.96 -4.78
CA MET A 48 -13.43 20.76 -5.87
C MET A 48 -14.49 20.00 -6.68
N THR A 49 -14.19 18.79 -7.13
CA THR A 49 -15.12 18.00 -7.97
C THR A 49 -16.39 17.63 -7.19
N LEU A 50 -16.25 17.14 -5.96
CA LEU A 50 -17.41 16.84 -5.10
C LEU A 50 -18.26 18.08 -4.81
N SER A 51 -17.63 19.24 -4.60
CA SER A 51 -18.39 20.50 -4.39
C SER A 51 -19.14 20.95 -5.62
N GLN A 52 -18.64 20.68 -6.83
CA GLN A 52 -19.34 20.99 -8.08
C GLN A 52 -20.57 20.10 -8.26
N LYS A 53 -20.44 18.81 -7.91
CA LYS A 53 -21.54 17.84 -8.00
C LYS A 53 -22.62 18.06 -6.95
N PHE A 54 -22.22 18.19 -5.68
CA PHE A 54 -23.13 18.25 -4.54
C PHE A 54 -23.48 19.68 -4.10
N GLY A 55 -22.88 20.69 -4.73
CA GLY A 55 -23.00 22.11 -4.36
C GLY A 55 -22.12 22.53 -3.17
N ILE A 56 -21.67 21.56 -2.36
CA ILE A 56 -20.77 21.77 -1.22
C ILE A 56 -19.96 20.49 -0.95
N ALA A 57 -18.69 20.64 -0.58
CA ALA A 57 -17.88 19.57 -0.02
C ALA A 57 -17.40 20.00 1.37
N ALA A 58 -17.96 19.38 2.41
CA ALA A 58 -17.67 19.69 3.81
C ALA A 58 -17.56 18.41 4.63
N ASN A 59 -16.88 18.49 5.78
CA ASN A 59 -16.67 17.36 6.70
C ASN A 59 -16.04 16.12 6.02
N ILE A 60 -15.07 16.33 5.12
CA ILE A 60 -14.31 15.23 4.49
C ILE A 60 -12.94 15.16 5.13
N ALA A 61 -12.58 13.99 5.64
CA ALA A 61 -11.25 13.71 6.17
C ALA A 61 -10.38 13.07 5.09
N PHE A 62 -9.16 13.61 4.92
CA PHE A 62 -8.18 13.13 3.94
C PHE A 62 -6.92 12.56 4.60
N PRO A 63 -7.01 11.49 5.42
CA PRO A 63 -5.84 10.95 6.09
C PRO A 63 -4.93 10.18 5.12
N LEU A 64 -3.62 10.20 5.39
CA LEU A 64 -2.68 9.30 4.74
C LEU A 64 -2.97 7.85 5.18
N PRO A 65 -2.71 6.84 4.32
CA PRO A 65 -2.95 5.44 4.69
C PRO A 65 -2.31 5.00 6.01
N ALA A 66 -1.06 5.44 6.24
CA ALA A 66 -0.35 5.08 7.47
C ALA A 66 -0.99 5.68 8.74
N SER A 67 -1.56 6.89 8.64
CA SER A 67 -2.25 7.55 9.75
C SER A 67 -3.60 6.89 10.01
N PHE A 68 -4.35 6.59 8.95
CA PHE A 68 -5.63 5.90 9.04
C PHE A 68 -5.49 4.53 9.70
N ILE A 69 -4.53 3.70 9.26
CA ILE A 69 -4.33 2.37 9.85
C ILE A 69 -3.97 2.46 11.34
N TRP A 70 -3.15 3.43 11.73
CA TRP A 70 -2.83 3.65 13.15
C TRP A 70 -4.07 4.06 13.96
N GLU A 71 -4.90 4.94 13.40
CA GLU A 71 -6.16 5.33 14.04
C GLU A 71 -7.10 4.13 14.22
N MET A 72 -7.16 3.23 13.23
CA MET A 72 -7.94 1.99 13.35
C MET A 72 -7.36 1.06 14.42
N PHE A 73 -6.04 1.00 14.60
CA PHE A 73 -5.44 0.28 15.74
C PHE A 73 -5.94 0.84 17.08
N VAL A 74 -5.98 2.17 17.23
CA VAL A 74 -6.46 2.82 18.45
C VAL A 74 -7.94 2.53 18.74
N ARG A 75 -8.76 2.42 17.70
CA ARG A 75 -10.20 2.14 17.84
C ARG A 75 -10.49 0.67 18.14
N VAL A 76 -9.74 -0.27 17.53
CA VAL A 76 -10.03 -1.71 17.61
C VAL A 76 -9.31 -2.40 18.76
N LEU A 77 -8.08 -1.99 19.07
CA LEU A 77 -7.26 -2.63 20.08
C LEU A 77 -7.29 -1.83 21.40
N PRO A 78 -7.32 -2.51 22.56
CA PRO A 78 -7.33 -1.84 23.85
C PRO A 78 -5.97 -1.19 24.15
N ASP A 79 -6.00 -0.06 24.86
CA ASP A 79 -4.83 0.60 25.46
C ASP A 79 -3.72 1.00 24.46
N ILE A 80 -4.08 1.29 23.21
CA ILE A 80 -3.14 1.80 22.21
C ILE A 80 -3.07 3.33 22.32
N PRO A 81 -1.87 3.93 22.43
CA PRO A 81 -1.73 5.37 22.49
C PRO A 81 -2.11 6.02 21.15
N LYS A 82 -2.66 7.24 21.21
CA LYS A 82 -3.01 8.03 20.01
C LYS A 82 -1.83 8.20 19.05
N GLU A 83 -0.62 8.32 19.59
CA GLU A 83 0.62 8.41 18.81
C GLU A 83 1.58 7.29 19.19
N SER A 84 2.30 6.76 18.21
CA SER A 84 3.31 5.73 18.45
C SER A 84 4.54 6.33 19.13
N ALA A 85 5.04 5.65 20.17
CA ALA A 85 6.35 5.93 20.75
C ALA A 85 7.51 5.66 19.77
N PHE A 86 7.23 4.99 18.65
CA PHE A 86 8.16 4.65 17.57
C PHE A 86 7.88 5.48 16.31
N SER A 87 7.41 6.73 16.45
CA SER A 87 7.41 7.68 15.35
C SER A 87 8.85 7.96 14.89
N LYS A 88 9.06 8.23 13.59
CA LYS A 88 10.37 8.57 13.03
C LYS A 88 11.09 9.67 13.84
N GLN A 89 10.38 10.72 14.22
CA GLN A 89 10.93 11.84 14.99
C GLN A 89 11.35 11.38 16.40
N SER A 90 10.49 10.66 17.12
CA SER A 90 10.80 10.15 18.46
C SER A 90 11.96 9.15 18.43
N MET A 91 11.98 8.24 17.45
CA MET A 91 13.08 7.29 17.26
C MET A 91 14.40 8.01 17.01
N SER A 92 14.41 9.06 16.19
CA SER A 92 15.64 9.83 15.89
C SER A 92 16.30 10.35 17.17
N TRP A 93 15.53 10.94 18.09
CA TRP A 93 16.04 11.45 19.37
C TRP A 93 16.50 10.34 20.32
N LYS A 94 15.74 9.24 20.41
CA LYS A 94 16.12 8.09 21.24
C LYS A 94 17.42 7.45 20.75
N LEU A 95 17.54 7.27 19.44
CA LEU A 95 18.74 6.72 18.81
C LEU A 95 19.95 7.64 18.99
N MET A 96 19.76 8.96 18.96
CA MET A 96 20.83 9.93 19.24
C MET A 96 21.39 9.77 20.65
N THR A 97 20.56 9.39 21.62
CA THR A 97 20.98 9.09 23.00
C THR A 97 21.64 7.71 23.13
N LEU A 98 21.15 6.71 22.39
CA LEU A 98 21.60 5.32 22.48
C LEU A 98 22.90 5.03 21.73
N LEU A 99 23.05 5.57 20.51
CA LEU A 99 24.18 5.26 19.65
C LEU A 99 25.53 5.45 20.35
N PRO A 100 25.82 6.57 21.04
CA PRO A 100 27.09 6.77 21.74
C PRO A 100 27.41 5.68 22.76
N GLN A 101 26.38 5.11 23.41
CA GLN A 101 26.53 4.08 24.44
C GLN A 101 26.83 2.70 23.84
N LEU A 102 26.54 2.51 22.56
CA LEU A 102 26.71 1.24 21.85
C LEU A 102 27.99 1.18 21.00
N LEU A 103 28.68 2.31 20.82
CA LEU A 103 29.84 2.39 19.91
C LEU A 103 30.98 1.45 20.30
N ASP A 104 31.18 1.19 21.59
CA ASP A 104 32.27 0.34 22.10
C ASP A 104 32.11 -1.14 21.77
N LYS A 105 30.95 -1.55 21.27
CA LYS A 105 30.70 -2.92 20.79
C LYS A 105 31.35 -3.17 19.43
N ASP A 106 31.81 -4.40 19.19
CA ASP A 106 32.52 -4.77 17.96
C ASP A 106 31.62 -4.66 16.71
N GLU A 107 30.33 -4.90 16.86
CA GLU A 107 29.36 -4.77 15.77
C GLU A 107 29.20 -3.32 15.27
N PHE A 108 29.59 -2.34 16.10
CA PHE A 108 29.44 -0.91 15.82
C PHE A 108 30.75 -0.24 15.33
N VAL A 109 31.82 -1.00 15.05
CA VAL A 109 33.14 -0.47 14.66
C VAL A 109 33.06 0.54 13.50
N LEU A 110 32.27 0.25 12.46
CA LEU A 110 32.09 1.16 11.33
C LEU A 110 31.48 2.50 11.76
N LEU A 111 30.47 2.45 12.63
CA LEU A 111 29.80 3.65 13.16
C LEU A 111 30.70 4.40 14.14
N ARG A 112 31.50 3.68 14.95
CA ARG A 112 32.50 4.26 15.85
C ARG A 112 33.48 5.11 15.05
N HIS A 113 34.08 4.55 13.99
CA HIS A 113 35.01 5.28 13.13
C HIS A 113 34.36 6.48 12.42
N TYR A 114 33.11 6.33 11.97
CA TYR A 114 32.38 7.42 11.30
C TYR A 114 32.17 8.63 12.23
N LEU A 115 31.92 8.38 13.53
CA LEU A 115 31.57 9.38 14.53
C LEU A 115 32.78 9.98 15.29
N THR A 116 34.01 9.52 15.08
CA THR A 116 35.20 9.96 15.85
C THR A 116 35.41 11.48 15.85
N ASP A 117 35.22 12.15 14.70
CA ASP A 117 35.47 13.59 14.54
C ASP A 117 34.19 14.45 14.57
N ASP A 118 33.13 14.00 15.25
CA ASP A 118 31.82 14.66 15.29
C ASP A 118 31.68 15.70 16.41
N THR A 119 32.49 16.76 16.36
CA THR A 119 32.53 17.79 17.41
C THR A 119 31.22 18.55 17.62
N ASP A 120 30.40 18.69 16.58
CA ASP A 120 29.12 19.44 16.58
C ASP A 120 27.88 18.54 16.65
N LYS A 121 28.06 17.22 16.85
CA LYS A 121 26.98 16.20 16.88
C LYS A 121 26.17 16.08 15.58
N ARG A 122 26.65 16.67 14.48
CA ARG A 122 25.92 16.71 13.21
C ARG A 122 25.84 15.31 12.60
N LYS A 123 26.95 14.57 12.56
CA LYS A 123 26.98 13.19 12.01
C LYS A 123 26.13 12.27 12.87
N LEU A 124 26.19 12.40 14.19
CA LEU A 124 25.39 11.61 15.13
C LEU A 124 23.89 11.82 14.89
N PHE A 125 23.45 13.07 14.79
CA PHE A 125 22.04 13.36 14.52
C PHE A 125 21.60 12.87 13.14
N GLN A 126 22.40 13.11 12.10
CA GLN A 126 22.10 12.62 10.75
C GLN A 126 22.02 11.09 10.70
N LEU A 127 22.95 10.38 11.32
CA LEU A 127 22.94 8.92 11.41
C LEU A 127 21.71 8.43 12.16
N SER A 128 21.36 9.06 13.28
CA SER A 128 20.20 8.71 14.09
C SER A 128 18.90 8.91 13.32
N ALA A 129 18.78 10.00 12.58
CA ALA A 129 17.65 10.28 11.71
C ALA A 129 17.55 9.28 10.55
N ARG A 130 18.67 8.94 9.90
CA ARG A 130 18.70 7.93 8.84
C ARG A 130 18.41 6.52 9.33
N ALA A 131 18.88 6.16 10.52
CA ALA A 131 18.53 4.89 11.16
C ALA A 131 17.05 4.84 11.54
N ALA A 132 16.49 5.93 12.08
CA ALA A 132 15.06 6.05 12.35
C ALA A 132 14.22 5.96 11.06
N ASP A 133 14.69 6.55 9.95
CA ASP A 133 14.05 6.44 8.63
C ASP A 133 13.98 4.98 8.17
N LEU A 134 15.07 4.22 8.34
CA LEU A 134 15.10 2.80 7.98
C LEU A 134 14.20 1.97 8.88
N PHE A 135 14.19 2.23 10.19
CA PHE A 135 13.28 1.51 11.10
C PHE A 135 11.81 1.83 10.82
N ASP A 136 11.45 3.07 10.49
CA ASP A 136 10.08 3.41 10.06
C ASP A 136 9.68 2.66 8.77
N GLN A 137 10.61 2.49 7.83
CA GLN A 137 10.40 1.66 6.64
C GLN A 137 10.28 0.18 6.98
N TYR A 138 11.15 -0.37 7.83
CA TYR A 138 11.10 -1.78 8.23
C TYR A 138 9.80 -2.10 8.98
N LEU A 139 9.30 -1.18 9.79
CA LEU A 139 8.01 -1.30 10.49
C LEU A 139 6.82 -1.51 9.53
N VAL A 140 6.96 -1.17 8.26
CA VAL A 140 5.93 -1.30 7.22
C VAL A 140 6.26 -2.42 6.23
N TYR A 141 7.47 -2.45 5.67
CA TYR A 141 7.81 -3.35 4.57
C TYR A 141 8.42 -4.67 5.05
N ARG A 142 9.04 -4.71 6.23
CA ARG A 142 9.74 -5.89 6.77
C ARG A 142 9.48 -6.05 8.28
N PRO A 143 8.21 -6.08 8.72
CA PRO A 143 7.88 -6.14 10.14
C PRO A 143 8.47 -7.39 10.82
N ASP A 144 8.57 -8.51 10.09
CA ASP A 144 9.11 -9.77 10.60
C ASP A 144 10.59 -9.67 10.98
N TRP A 145 11.37 -8.79 10.34
CA TRP A 145 12.79 -8.58 10.71
C TRP A 145 12.89 -7.99 12.11
N LEU A 146 12.05 -7.00 12.42
CA LEU A 146 12.05 -6.33 13.72
C LEU A 146 11.66 -7.30 14.85
N THR A 147 10.64 -8.15 14.60
CA THR A 147 10.26 -9.21 15.54
C THR A 147 11.39 -10.21 15.79
N GLN A 148 12.14 -10.59 14.76
CA GLN A 148 13.29 -11.49 14.90
C GLN A 148 14.44 -10.82 15.67
N TRP A 149 14.76 -9.56 15.35
CA TRP A 149 15.81 -8.79 16.01
C TRP A 149 15.50 -8.53 17.49
N GLU A 150 14.25 -8.27 17.85
CA GLU A 150 13.80 -8.17 19.25
C GLU A 150 14.03 -9.47 20.02
N ALA A 151 13.81 -10.62 19.36
CA ALA A 151 14.10 -11.94 19.91
C ALA A 151 15.61 -12.27 19.94
N GLY A 152 16.48 -11.36 19.47
CA GLY A 152 17.92 -11.57 19.39
C GLY A 152 18.36 -12.53 18.28
N LYS A 153 17.50 -12.76 17.27
CA LYS A 153 17.80 -13.62 16.12
C LYS A 153 18.23 -12.75 14.93
N SER A 154 19.15 -13.25 14.12
CA SER A 154 19.49 -12.69 12.81
C SER A 154 18.52 -13.19 11.74
N VAL A 155 18.34 -12.39 10.69
CA VAL A 155 17.63 -12.79 9.48
C VAL A 155 18.65 -13.26 8.45
N GLU A 156 18.43 -14.44 7.85
CA GLU A 156 19.28 -14.99 6.80
C GLU A 156 19.19 -14.18 5.50
N GLY A 157 20.29 -14.10 4.76
CA GLY A 157 20.35 -13.41 3.47
C GLY A 157 20.44 -11.88 3.56
N LEU A 158 20.52 -11.29 4.74
CA LEU A 158 20.81 -9.86 4.92
C LEU A 158 22.31 -9.58 4.98
N GLY A 159 22.71 -8.40 4.51
CA GLY A 159 24.10 -7.95 4.56
C GLY A 159 24.58 -7.62 5.98
N GLU A 160 25.89 -7.35 6.11
CA GLU A 160 26.58 -7.14 7.40
C GLU A 160 26.01 -5.99 8.24
N ALA A 161 25.33 -5.01 7.61
CA ALA A 161 24.68 -3.91 8.32
C ALA A 161 23.62 -4.38 9.32
N GLN A 162 23.04 -5.58 9.13
CA GLN A 162 22.14 -6.19 10.11
C GLN A 162 22.79 -6.30 11.50
N ASN A 163 24.10 -6.55 11.57
CA ASN A 163 24.78 -6.83 12.85
C ASN A 163 24.62 -5.68 13.85
N TRP A 164 24.76 -4.42 13.40
CA TRP A 164 24.52 -3.27 14.25
C TRP A 164 23.04 -2.85 14.27
N GLN A 165 22.31 -2.99 13.16
CA GLN A 165 20.90 -2.58 13.09
C GLN A 165 20.01 -3.39 14.02
N ALA A 166 20.19 -4.72 14.08
CA ALA A 166 19.42 -5.60 14.94
C ALA A 166 19.64 -5.28 16.42
N LEU A 167 20.92 -5.10 16.82
CA LEU A 167 21.28 -4.72 18.18
C LEU A 167 20.75 -3.32 18.54
N LEU A 168 20.82 -2.37 17.61
CA LEU A 168 20.33 -1.02 17.80
C LEU A 168 18.80 -0.97 17.94
N TRP A 169 18.07 -1.76 17.13
CA TRP A 169 16.61 -1.89 17.24
C TRP A 169 16.22 -2.46 18.60
N LYS A 170 16.86 -3.56 19.01
CA LYS A 170 16.61 -4.17 20.32
C LYS A 170 16.86 -3.17 21.46
N ALA A 171 17.98 -2.44 21.41
CA ALA A 171 18.30 -1.40 22.39
C ALA A 171 17.27 -0.26 22.39
N LEU A 172 16.74 0.14 21.21
CA LEU A 172 15.69 1.15 21.10
C LEU A 172 14.38 0.71 21.77
N VAL A 173 13.98 -0.55 21.59
CA VAL A 173 12.78 -1.11 22.22
C VAL A 173 12.94 -1.19 23.75
N GLU A 174 14.08 -1.71 24.22
CA GLU A 174 14.40 -1.80 25.65
C GLU A 174 14.47 -0.42 26.31
N TYR A 175 15.10 0.55 25.66
CA TYR A 175 15.18 1.92 26.14
C TYR A 175 13.81 2.61 26.17
N THR A 176 12.99 2.41 25.14
CA THR A 176 11.62 2.94 25.11
C THR A 176 10.79 2.37 26.28
N ALA A 177 10.96 1.09 26.59
CA ALA A 177 10.33 0.48 27.75
C ALA A 177 10.86 1.04 29.08
N ALA A 178 12.16 1.29 29.19
CA ALA A 178 12.77 1.91 30.38
C ALA A 178 12.27 3.35 30.62
N LEU A 179 11.91 4.08 29.57
CA LEU A 179 11.25 5.39 29.65
C LEU A 179 9.77 5.31 30.06
N GLY A 180 9.22 4.11 30.32
CA GLY A 180 7.82 3.91 30.68
C GLY A 180 6.84 4.15 29.53
N GLN A 181 7.33 4.17 28.29
CA GLN A 181 6.49 4.40 27.11
C GLN A 181 5.91 3.09 26.56
N PRO A 182 4.74 3.12 25.89
CA PRO A 182 4.13 1.94 25.31
C PRO A 182 5.06 1.26 24.30
N ARG A 183 5.13 -0.08 24.36
CA ARG A 183 5.94 -0.92 23.45
C ARG A 183 5.28 -1.15 22.08
N TRP A 184 4.16 -0.47 21.83
CA TRP A 184 3.36 -0.67 20.63
C TRP A 184 3.97 0.02 19.42
N HIS A 185 4.26 -0.77 18.39
CA HIS A 185 4.70 -0.30 17.09
C HIS A 185 3.98 -1.07 15.98
N ARG A 186 3.99 -0.53 14.76
CA ARG A 186 3.20 -1.08 13.65
C ARG A 186 3.42 -2.59 13.46
N ALA A 187 4.67 -3.04 13.46
CA ALA A 187 5.00 -4.46 13.27
C ALA A 187 4.33 -5.41 14.28
N ASN A 188 4.26 -5.04 15.57
CA ASN A 188 3.68 -5.91 16.60
C ASN A 188 2.17 -5.74 16.78
N LEU A 189 1.57 -4.68 16.22
CA LEU A 189 0.13 -4.46 16.25
C LEU A 189 -0.61 -5.10 15.07
N TYR A 190 0.00 -5.20 13.89
CA TYR A 190 -0.68 -5.68 12.67
C TYR A 190 -1.35 -7.04 12.84
N GLN A 191 -0.61 -8.03 13.33
CA GLN A 191 -1.13 -9.39 13.47
C GLN A 191 -2.27 -9.44 14.48
N ARG A 192 -2.13 -8.74 15.61
CA ARG A 192 -3.16 -8.66 16.64
C ARG A 192 -4.42 -7.96 16.12
N PHE A 193 -4.25 -6.89 15.35
CA PHE A 193 -5.35 -6.15 14.73
C PHE A 193 -6.15 -7.03 13.78
N ILE A 194 -5.48 -7.70 12.84
CA ILE A 194 -6.10 -8.61 11.88
C ILE A 194 -6.84 -9.74 12.63
N GLN A 195 -6.16 -10.40 13.57
CA GLN A 195 -6.76 -11.49 14.35
C GLN A 195 -7.99 -11.04 15.14
N THR A 196 -7.96 -9.84 15.72
CA THR A 196 -9.09 -9.28 16.47
C THR A 196 -10.29 -9.04 15.54
N LEU A 197 -10.07 -8.47 14.35
CA LEU A 197 -11.15 -8.24 13.38
C LEU A 197 -11.68 -9.53 12.77
N GLU A 198 -10.81 -10.48 12.45
CA GLU A 198 -11.21 -11.77 11.88
C GLU A 198 -12.03 -12.61 12.86
N SER A 199 -11.66 -12.59 14.15
CA SER A 199 -12.39 -13.30 15.21
C SER A 199 -13.63 -12.55 15.71
N ALA A 200 -13.70 -11.23 15.53
CA ALA A 200 -14.87 -10.46 15.93
C ALA A 200 -16.12 -10.89 15.15
N THR A 201 -17.20 -11.14 15.89
CA THR A 201 -18.52 -11.49 15.37
C THR A 201 -19.41 -10.27 15.14
N ALA A 202 -19.12 -9.16 15.82
CA ALA A 202 -19.78 -7.87 15.66
C ALA A 202 -18.77 -6.79 15.24
N CYS A 203 -19.27 -5.74 14.58
CA CYS A 203 -18.46 -4.60 14.19
C CYS A 203 -17.90 -3.89 15.44
N PRO A 204 -16.57 -3.71 15.56
CA PRO A 204 -15.99 -2.93 16.65
C PRO A 204 -16.56 -1.52 16.69
N PRO A 205 -16.82 -0.97 17.89
CA PRO A 205 -17.44 0.34 18.02
C PRO A 205 -16.49 1.44 17.51
N GLY A 206 -17.09 2.47 16.92
CA GLY A 206 -16.37 3.67 16.51
C GLY A 206 -15.57 3.53 15.22
N LEU A 207 -15.68 2.45 14.46
CA LEU A 207 -15.17 2.40 13.09
C LEU A 207 -16.04 3.29 12.15
N PRO A 208 -15.47 3.87 11.08
CA PRO A 208 -16.24 4.63 10.11
C PRO A 208 -17.17 3.71 9.32
N SER A 209 -18.32 4.24 8.90
CA SER A 209 -19.32 3.50 8.13
C SER A 209 -18.76 3.03 6.78
N ARG A 210 -18.01 3.92 6.12
CA ARG A 210 -17.29 3.61 4.87
C ARG A 210 -15.97 4.35 4.75
N VAL A 211 -15.09 3.83 3.89
CA VAL A 211 -13.80 4.42 3.56
C VAL A 211 -13.55 4.33 2.06
N PHE A 212 -13.21 5.45 1.45
CA PHE A 212 -12.70 5.51 0.08
C PHE A 212 -11.17 5.56 0.08
N ILE A 213 -10.54 4.97 -0.93
CA ILE A 213 -9.10 5.04 -1.16
C ILE A 213 -8.90 5.52 -2.60
N CYS A 214 -8.48 6.77 -2.79
CA CYS A 214 -8.49 7.42 -4.10
C CYS A 214 -7.11 7.92 -4.51
N GLY A 215 -6.75 7.68 -5.78
CA GLY A 215 -5.51 8.21 -6.36
C GLY A 215 -4.24 7.61 -5.76
N ILE A 216 -4.33 6.38 -5.24
CA ILE A 216 -3.20 5.65 -4.68
C ILE A 216 -2.86 4.47 -5.59
N SER A 217 -1.69 4.50 -6.20
CA SER A 217 -1.23 3.47 -7.15
C SER A 217 -0.38 2.37 -6.50
N ALA A 218 -0.12 2.46 -5.19
CA ALA A 218 0.54 1.42 -4.42
C ALA A 218 0.25 1.55 -2.92
N LEU A 219 -0.06 0.41 -2.28
CA LEU A 219 -0.11 0.26 -0.83
C LEU A 219 0.81 -0.88 -0.38
N PRO A 220 1.46 -0.77 0.78
CA PRO A 220 2.21 -1.88 1.37
C PRO A 220 1.34 -3.14 1.55
N PRO A 221 1.90 -4.35 1.40
CA PRO A 221 1.16 -5.60 1.57
C PRO A 221 0.44 -5.73 2.91
N VAL A 222 1.08 -5.23 3.99
CA VAL A 222 0.49 -5.24 5.33
C VAL A 222 -0.70 -4.30 5.47
N TYR A 223 -0.74 -3.19 4.72
CA TYR A 223 -1.87 -2.27 4.74
C TYR A 223 -3.05 -2.89 3.99
N LEU A 224 -2.80 -3.54 2.86
CA LEU A 224 -3.83 -4.27 2.12
C LEU A 224 -4.47 -5.38 2.97
N ARG A 225 -3.67 -6.17 3.69
CA ARG A 225 -4.19 -7.18 4.63
C ARG A 225 -4.99 -6.57 5.78
N ALA A 226 -4.53 -5.46 6.36
CA ALA A 226 -5.28 -4.75 7.40
C ALA A 226 -6.61 -4.19 6.88
N LEU A 227 -6.63 -3.63 5.66
CA LEU A 227 -7.84 -3.15 4.99
C LEU A 227 -8.79 -4.31 4.66
N GLN A 228 -8.28 -5.45 4.21
CA GLN A 228 -9.08 -6.65 3.97
C GLN A 228 -9.79 -7.12 5.25
N ALA A 229 -9.06 -7.18 6.38
CA ALA A 229 -9.64 -7.54 7.68
C ALA A 229 -10.69 -6.51 8.16
N LEU A 230 -10.43 -5.21 7.97
CA LEU A 230 -11.41 -4.15 8.23
C LEU A 230 -12.65 -4.28 7.34
N GLY A 231 -12.45 -4.64 6.07
CA GLY A 231 -13.50 -4.85 5.09
C GLY A 231 -14.49 -5.95 5.45
N LYS A 232 -14.25 -6.75 6.50
CA LYS A 232 -15.27 -7.65 7.08
C LYS A 232 -16.39 -6.88 7.81
N HIS A 233 -16.08 -5.70 8.35
CA HIS A 233 -16.95 -4.95 9.26
C HIS A 233 -17.41 -3.60 8.71
N ILE A 234 -16.61 -3.00 7.82
CA ILE A 234 -16.91 -1.70 7.20
C ILE A 234 -16.87 -1.81 5.68
N GLU A 235 -17.46 -0.82 5.01
CA GLU A 235 -17.41 -0.72 3.55
C GLU A 235 -16.12 -0.01 3.12
N ILE A 236 -15.29 -0.69 2.34
CA ILE A 236 -14.04 -0.12 1.83
C ILE A 236 -14.10 -0.11 0.31
N HIS A 237 -13.96 1.07 -0.27
CA HIS A 237 -13.99 1.31 -1.71
C HIS A 237 -12.60 1.75 -2.16
N LEU A 238 -11.84 0.82 -2.72
CA LEU A 238 -10.52 1.08 -3.28
C LEU A 238 -10.66 1.47 -4.75
N LEU A 239 -10.42 2.74 -5.06
CA LEU A 239 -10.53 3.29 -6.41
C LEU A 239 -9.17 3.29 -7.09
N PHE A 240 -8.87 2.21 -7.81
CA PHE A 240 -7.57 2.01 -8.45
C PHE A 240 -7.60 2.46 -9.92
N THR A 241 -6.84 3.51 -10.22
CA THR A 241 -6.61 3.94 -11.61
C THR A 241 -5.62 2.99 -12.29
N ASN A 242 -6.14 2.01 -13.01
CA ASN A 242 -5.40 0.96 -13.69
C ASN A 242 -5.23 1.32 -15.17
N PRO A 243 -4.00 1.41 -15.71
CA PRO A 243 -3.78 1.77 -17.11
C PRO A 243 -4.25 0.71 -18.11
N CYS A 244 -4.41 -0.55 -17.69
CA CYS A 244 -4.73 -1.68 -18.57
C CYS A 244 -5.93 -2.46 -18.03
N ARG A 245 -6.83 -2.86 -18.94
CA ARG A 245 -8.03 -3.61 -18.57
C ARG A 245 -7.77 -5.07 -18.26
N TYR A 246 -6.68 -5.64 -18.76
CA TYR A 246 -6.30 -7.02 -18.50
C TYR A 246 -5.38 -7.13 -17.28
N TYR A 247 -5.10 -8.34 -16.84
CA TYR A 247 -4.09 -8.59 -15.82
C TYR A 247 -2.69 -8.50 -16.44
N TRP A 248 -1.85 -7.65 -15.86
CA TRP A 248 -0.47 -7.40 -16.30
C TRP A 248 0.52 -7.44 -15.13
N GLY A 249 0.10 -8.02 -13.99
CA GLY A 249 0.91 -8.29 -12.81
C GLY A 249 1.85 -9.48 -12.98
N ASP A 250 2.77 -9.68 -12.04
CA ASP A 250 3.67 -10.84 -12.07
C ASP A 250 2.89 -12.17 -11.92
N ILE A 251 3.37 -13.24 -12.57
CA ILE A 251 2.81 -14.59 -12.47
C ILE A 251 3.85 -15.49 -11.80
N LYS A 252 3.54 -15.98 -10.59
CA LYS A 252 4.48 -16.79 -9.79
C LYS A 252 4.66 -18.21 -10.30
N ASP A 253 3.55 -18.89 -10.56
CA ASP A 253 3.54 -20.32 -10.90
C ASP A 253 2.30 -20.70 -11.73
N PRO A 254 2.29 -21.87 -12.39
CA PRO A 254 1.18 -22.31 -13.24
C PRO A 254 -0.16 -22.50 -12.50
N ALA A 255 -0.14 -22.86 -11.21
CA ALA A 255 -1.37 -23.03 -10.43
C ALA A 255 -2.00 -21.67 -10.09
N TRP A 256 -1.16 -20.68 -9.78
CA TRP A 256 -1.56 -19.30 -9.61
C TRP A 256 -2.17 -18.74 -10.90
N LEU A 257 -1.54 -19.00 -12.05
CA LEU A 257 -2.08 -18.61 -13.34
C LEU A 257 -3.47 -19.22 -13.59
N ALA A 258 -3.65 -20.51 -13.33
CA ALA A 258 -4.95 -21.17 -13.47
C ALA A 258 -6.02 -20.52 -12.57
N LYS A 259 -5.66 -20.15 -11.33
CA LYS A 259 -6.56 -19.41 -10.42
C LYS A 259 -6.93 -18.04 -10.99
N LEU A 260 -5.97 -17.30 -11.54
CA LEU A 260 -6.24 -15.98 -12.15
C LEU A 260 -7.08 -16.10 -13.44
N MET A 261 -6.85 -17.10 -14.28
CA MET A 261 -7.62 -17.32 -15.51
C MET A 261 -9.08 -17.66 -15.24
N ALA A 262 -9.37 -18.34 -14.12
CA ALA A 262 -10.72 -18.63 -13.68
C ALA A 262 -11.44 -17.42 -13.06
N ARG A 263 -10.69 -16.35 -12.70
CA ARG A 263 -11.30 -15.14 -12.13
C ARG A 263 -11.93 -14.27 -13.20
N GLN A 264 -13.02 -13.63 -12.79
CA GLN A 264 -13.71 -12.64 -13.59
C GLN A 264 -14.03 -11.43 -12.73
N ARG A 265 -13.95 -10.24 -13.34
CA ARG A 265 -14.37 -8.99 -12.71
C ARG A 265 -15.81 -8.69 -13.09
N ARG A 266 -16.58 -8.19 -12.12
CA ARG A 266 -17.96 -7.75 -12.39
C ARG A 266 -17.93 -6.37 -13.02
N HIS A 267 -18.66 -6.16 -14.11
CA HIS A 267 -18.78 -4.82 -14.65
C HIS A 267 -19.58 -3.92 -13.71
N SER A 268 -19.15 -2.67 -13.54
CA SER A 268 -19.74 -1.76 -12.54
C SER A 268 -21.16 -1.31 -12.89
N PHE A 269 -21.49 -1.26 -14.19
CA PHE A 269 -22.76 -0.72 -14.70
C PHE A 269 -23.67 -1.76 -15.36
N GLU A 270 -23.15 -2.94 -15.67
CA GLU A 270 -23.87 -3.99 -16.40
C GLU A 270 -23.73 -5.30 -15.64
N ASP A 271 -24.74 -6.18 -15.69
CA ASP A 271 -24.68 -7.48 -15.05
C ASP A 271 -23.92 -8.50 -15.93
N ARG A 272 -22.64 -8.18 -16.18
CA ARG A 272 -21.72 -9.01 -16.96
C ARG A 272 -20.42 -9.23 -16.19
N HIS A 273 -19.79 -10.35 -16.48
CA HIS A 273 -18.48 -10.72 -15.95
C HIS A 273 -17.45 -10.72 -17.07
N LEU A 274 -16.31 -10.06 -16.84
CA LEU A 274 -15.23 -9.91 -17.81
C LEU A 274 -14.02 -10.73 -17.37
N PRO A 275 -13.37 -11.49 -18.27
CA PRO A 275 -12.17 -12.24 -17.94
C PRO A 275 -10.99 -11.29 -17.66
N LEU A 276 -10.05 -11.75 -16.83
CA LEU A 276 -8.81 -11.01 -16.56
C LEU A 276 -7.82 -11.02 -17.72
N PHE A 277 -7.94 -12.00 -18.61
CA PHE A 277 -7.06 -12.19 -19.75
C PHE A 277 -7.88 -12.10 -21.04
N ARG A 278 -7.19 -11.88 -22.16
CA ARG A 278 -7.84 -11.87 -23.48
C ARG A 278 -8.31 -13.28 -23.86
N GLU A 279 -9.47 -13.38 -24.50
CA GLU A 279 -10.14 -14.66 -24.83
C GLU A 279 -9.28 -15.63 -25.65
N ASN A 280 -8.30 -15.13 -26.41
CA ASN A 280 -7.39 -15.92 -27.25
C ASN A 280 -5.95 -16.00 -26.70
N GLN A 281 -5.73 -15.63 -25.44
CA GLN A 281 -4.39 -15.63 -24.87
C GLN A 281 -4.02 -17.04 -24.41
N ASN A 282 -3.17 -17.73 -25.17
CA ASN A 282 -2.60 -19.00 -24.76
C ASN A 282 -1.69 -18.77 -23.54
N PRO A 283 -1.80 -19.52 -22.43
CA PRO A 283 -0.93 -19.40 -21.26
C PRO A 283 0.57 -19.42 -21.60
N GLU A 284 0.96 -20.22 -22.59
CA GLU A 284 2.37 -20.29 -23.06
C GLU A 284 2.82 -18.98 -23.71
N ALA A 285 1.91 -18.19 -24.28
CA ALA A 285 2.24 -16.89 -24.88
C ALA A 285 2.39 -15.77 -23.85
N LEU A 286 2.10 -16.03 -22.57
CA LEU A 286 2.40 -15.10 -21.48
C LEU A 286 3.88 -15.15 -21.06
N PHE A 287 4.63 -16.13 -21.55
CA PHE A 287 6.04 -16.30 -21.25
C PHE A 287 6.86 -16.28 -22.55
N ASN A 288 8.03 -15.66 -22.50
CA ASN A 288 8.99 -15.70 -23.59
C ASN A 288 9.74 -17.05 -23.60
N SER A 289 10.62 -17.25 -24.59
CA SER A 289 11.41 -18.49 -24.74
C SER A 289 12.33 -18.79 -23.55
N ASP A 290 12.66 -17.76 -22.76
CA ASP A 290 13.51 -17.86 -21.56
C ASP A 290 12.68 -18.12 -20.29
N GLY A 291 11.35 -18.23 -20.42
CA GLY A 291 10.42 -18.47 -19.31
C GLY A 291 10.08 -17.21 -18.50
N GLU A 292 10.50 -16.03 -18.95
CA GLU A 292 10.11 -14.76 -18.33
C GLU A 292 8.77 -14.27 -18.86
N GLN A 293 7.98 -13.62 -18.02
CA GLN A 293 6.66 -13.12 -18.41
C GLN A 293 6.77 -11.99 -19.46
N ASP A 294 6.09 -12.16 -20.60
CA ASP A 294 5.98 -11.14 -21.64
C ASP A 294 4.76 -10.24 -21.40
N ILE A 295 5.03 -8.99 -21.02
CA ILE A 295 4.02 -7.97 -20.81
C ILE A 295 3.80 -7.30 -22.18
N GLY A 296 2.79 -7.76 -22.92
CA GLY A 296 2.61 -7.50 -24.36
C GLY A 296 2.78 -6.05 -24.86
N ASN A 297 2.57 -5.03 -24.02
CA ASN A 297 2.89 -3.63 -24.35
C ASN A 297 4.26 -3.21 -23.75
N PRO A 298 5.25 -2.78 -24.57
CA PRO A 298 6.61 -2.49 -24.11
C PRO A 298 6.73 -1.24 -23.21
N LEU A 299 5.82 -0.27 -23.34
CA LEU A 299 5.81 0.91 -22.46
C LEU A 299 5.34 0.51 -21.07
N LEU A 300 4.26 -0.29 -21.00
CA LEU A 300 3.77 -0.81 -19.73
C LEU A 300 4.79 -1.74 -19.07
N ALA A 301 5.47 -2.59 -19.85
CA ALA A 301 6.53 -3.47 -19.36
C ALA A 301 7.69 -2.69 -18.70
N SER A 302 8.12 -1.59 -19.31
CA SER A 302 9.28 -0.82 -18.85
C SER A 302 8.96 0.15 -17.71
N TRP A 303 7.81 0.84 -17.78
CA TRP A 303 7.44 1.90 -16.81
C TRP A 303 6.50 1.42 -15.71
N GLY A 304 5.79 0.31 -15.92
CA GLY A 304 4.72 -0.16 -15.05
C GLY A 304 5.14 -0.91 -13.79
N LYS A 305 6.45 -1.05 -13.49
CA LYS A 305 6.96 -1.92 -12.40
C LYS A 305 6.21 -1.75 -11.07
N LEU A 306 5.99 -0.51 -10.62
CA LEU A 306 5.26 -0.24 -9.38
C LEU A 306 3.78 -0.68 -9.44
N GLY A 307 3.11 -0.43 -10.57
CA GLY A 307 1.72 -0.86 -10.75
C GLY A 307 1.58 -2.37 -10.92
N ARG A 308 2.60 -3.03 -11.48
CA ARG A 308 2.71 -4.48 -11.61
C ARG A 308 2.75 -5.15 -10.23
N ASP A 309 3.59 -4.64 -9.33
CA ASP A 309 3.64 -5.11 -7.94
C ASP A 309 2.28 -4.89 -7.24
N TYR A 310 1.63 -3.76 -7.50
CA TYR A 310 0.37 -3.45 -6.84
C TYR A 310 -0.81 -4.29 -7.34
N ILE A 311 -0.97 -4.47 -8.66
CA ILE A 311 -2.02 -5.32 -9.22
C ILE A 311 -1.82 -6.78 -8.82
N TYR A 312 -0.56 -7.22 -8.72
CA TYR A 312 -0.19 -8.51 -8.16
C TYR A 312 -0.74 -8.66 -6.72
N LEU A 313 -0.45 -7.70 -5.83
CA LEU A 313 -0.92 -7.73 -4.45
C LEU A 313 -2.45 -7.63 -4.33
N LEU A 314 -3.11 -6.84 -5.19
CA LEU A 314 -4.57 -6.77 -5.21
C LEU A 314 -5.18 -8.12 -5.61
N SER A 315 -4.55 -8.85 -6.53
CA SER A 315 -5.01 -10.18 -6.92
C SER A 315 -4.77 -11.24 -5.82
N GLU A 316 -3.85 -11.02 -4.89
CA GLU A 316 -3.69 -11.91 -3.72
C GLU A 316 -4.81 -11.75 -2.69
N LEU A 317 -5.61 -10.68 -2.77
CA LEU A 317 -6.72 -10.48 -1.85
C LEU A 317 -7.77 -11.58 -2.01
N GLU A 318 -8.23 -12.08 -0.88
CA GLU A 318 -9.31 -13.05 -0.76
C GLU A 318 -10.58 -12.32 -0.32
N ASN A 319 -11.75 -12.78 -0.77
CA ASN A 319 -13.03 -12.16 -0.41
C ASN A 319 -13.13 -10.67 -0.78
N SER A 320 -12.29 -10.17 -1.70
CA SER A 320 -12.46 -8.86 -2.31
C SER A 320 -13.43 -8.96 -3.48
N GLN A 321 -14.22 -7.90 -3.66
CA GLN A 321 -15.05 -7.76 -4.84
C GLN A 321 -14.35 -6.84 -5.82
N GLU A 322 -13.82 -7.39 -6.92
CA GLU A 322 -13.22 -6.60 -7.99
C GLU A 322 -14.28 -6.19 -9.02
N LEU A 323 -14.30 -4.90 -9.36
CA LEU A 323 -15.23 -4.29 -10.31
C LEU A 323 -14.48 -3.59 -11.44
N ASP A 324 -14.97 -3.77 -12.65
CA ASP A 324 -14.44 -3.12 -13.86
C ASP A 324 -15.27 -1.90 -14.24
N ALA A 325 -14.56 -0.80 -14.50
CA ALA A 325 -15.09 0.49 -14.95
C ALA A 325 -14.15 1.13 -15.99
N PHE A 326 -13.57 0.31 -16.87
CA PHE A 326 -12.73 0.80 -17.97
C PHE A 326 -13.59 1.46 -19.04
N VAL A 327 -13.05 2.54 -19.61
CA VAL A 327 -13.64 3.27 -20.73
C VAL A 327 -12.79 3.05 -21.97
N ASP A 328 -13.43 2.73 -23.09
CA ASP A 328 -12.76 2.56 -24.37
C ASP A 328 -12.11 3.86 -24.85
N ILE A 329 -10.97 3.74 -25.51
CA ILE A 329 -10.24 4.85 -26.10
C ILE A 329 -10.26 4.64 -27.62
N THR A 330 -10.97 5.51 -28.34
CA THR A 330 -11.01 5.46 -29.80
C THR A 330 -9.67 5.96 -30.37
N PRO A 331 -8.96 5.16 -31.18
CA PRO A 331 -7.59 5.47 -31.66
C PRO A 331 -7.56 6.48 -32.83
N ASP A 332 -8.19 7.64 -32.63
CA ASP A 332 -8.37 8.71 -33.64
C ASP A 332 -7.12 9.59 -33.83
N ASN A 333 -6.19 9.59 -32.87
CA ASN A 333 -4.94 10.34 -32.91
C ASN A 333 -3.77 9.52 -32.33
N LEU A 334 -2.54 10.04 -32.44
CA LEU A 334 -1.34 9.33 -31.99
C LEU A 334 -1.35 9.06 -30.48
N LEU A 335 -1.79 10.02 -29.67
CA LEU A 335 -1.90 9.85 -28.22
C LEU A 335 -2.92 8.76 -27.89
N HIS A 336 -4.11 8.81 -28.48
CA HIS A 336 -5.16 7.82 -28.25
C HIS A 336 -4.78 6.43 -28.74
N ARG A 337 -3.99 6.31 -29.82
CA ARG A 337 -3.42 5.02 -30.24
C ARG A 337 -2.51 4.45 -29.15
N ILE A 338 -1.54 5.22 -28.66
CA ILE A 338 -0.64 4.75 -27.59
C ILE A 338 -1.42 4.39 -26.32
N GLN A 339 -2.43 5.19 -25.96
CA GLN A 339 -3.27 4.91 -24.79
C GLN A 339 -4.15 3.68 -24.98
N ALA A 340 -4.72 3.48 -26.17
CA ALA A 340 -5.49 2.28 -26.51
C ALA A 340 -4.58 1.05 -26.46
N ASP A 341 -3.37 1.11 -27.02
CA ASP A 341 -2.39 0.02 -26.98
C ASP A 341 -2.04 -0.38 -25.54
N ILE A 342 -1.86 0.59 -24.64
CA ILE A 342 -1.61 0.31 -23.22
C ILE A 342 -2.86 -0.28 -22.55
N LEU A 343 -4.04 0.29 -22.82
CA LEU A 343 -5.32 -0.16 -22.26
C LEU A 343 -5.62 -1.61 -22.62
N GLU A 344 -5.29 -1.96 -23.85
CA GLU A 344 -5.56 -3.26 -24.48
C GLU A 344 -4.39 -4.26 -24.34
N LEU A 345 -3.27 -3.86 -23.72
CA LEU A 345 -2.07 -4.68 -23.60
C LEU A 345 -1.51 -5.15 -24.97
N GLU A 346 -1.56 -4.27 -25.97
CA GLU A 346 -1.08 -4.52 -27.33
C GLU A 346 0.20 -3.76 -27.64
N SER A 347 0.92 -4.22 -28.66
CA SER A 347 2.06 -3.51 -29.23
C SER A 347 1.93 -3.47 -30.75
N HIS A 348 1.61 -2.29 -31.29
CA HIS A 348 1.57 -2.05 -32.73
C HIS A 348 2.88 -1.44 -33.28
N GLY A 349 3.89 -1.29 -32.42
CA GLY A 349 5.18 -0.63 -32.72
C GLY A 349 6.26 -1.51 -33.36
N GLY A 350 6.01 -2.80 -33.62
CA GLY A 350 6.99 -3.79 -34.09
C GLY A 350 7.21 -3.87 -35.60
N GLY A 351 6.79 -2.87 -36.39
CA GLY A 351 7.03 -2.80 -37.84
C GLY A 351 8.43 -2.30 -38.20
N GLY A 352 9.47 -2.91 -37.64
CA GLY A 352 10.86 -2.67 -38.09
C GLY A 352 11.06 -3.26 -39.47
N ARG A 353 11.33 -2.41 -40.48
CA ARG A 353 11.76 -2.80 -41.82
C ARG A 353 12.81 -3.91 -41.75
N LYS A 354 12.47 -5.12 -42.21
CA LYS A 354 13.46 -6.01 -42.81
C LYS A 354 13.85 -5.36 -44.15
N SER A 355 14.93 -4.61 -44.16
CA SER A 355 15.63 -4.21 -45.40
C SER A 355 16.78 -5.16 -45.65
#